data_AF-A0A8T4W5C5-F1
#
_entry.id   AF-A0A8T4W5C5-F1
#
_cell.length_a   1.000
_cell.length_b   1.000
_cell.length_c   1.000
_cell.angle_alpha   90.00
_cell.angle_beta   90.00
_cell.angle_gamma   90.00
#
_symmetry.space_group_name_H-M   'P 1'
#
loop_
_entity.id
_entity.type
_entity.pdbx_description
1 polymer ?
#
loop_
_entity_poly.entity_id
_entity_poly.type
_entity_poly.pdbx_seq_one_letter_code
_entity_poly.pdbx_strand_id
1 'polypeptide(L)'
;ERKLRCLFVKADLNTEVGIGNNRIWSCKEDKAYYLHARDFYVKALENAGLSQKEIDEWEFLYLQSLDEGIQLNFFPQFYAIGKKP
;
A
#
# COMPACT_ATOMS: atom_id res chain seq x y z
N GLU A 1 12.33 1.91 -7.48
CA GLU A 1 12.55 1.19 -8.76
C GLU A 1 13.98 0.73 -9.05
N ARG A 2 14.98 1.62 -9.17
CA ARG A 2 16.32 1.25 -9.70
C ARG A 2 17.01 0.09 -8.97
N LYS A 3 16.81 -0.05 -7.67
CA LYS A 3 17.36 -1.15 -6.87
C LYS A 3 16.72 -2.51 -7.17
N LEU A 4 15.41 -2.55 -7.48
CA LEU A 4 14.71 -3.80 -7.77
C LEU A 4 15.27 -4.41 -9.06
N ARG A 5 15.23 -3.67 -10.18
CA ARG A 5 15.77 -4.11 -11.48
C ARG A 5 17.22 -4.63 -11.40
N CYS A 6 18.05 -4.01 -10.56
CA CYS A 6 19.42 -4.47 -10.34
C CYS A 6 19.51 -5.91 -9.81
N LEU A 7 18.59 -6.31 -8.91
CA LEU A 7 18.54 -7.67 -8.37
C LEU A 7 18.18 -8.70 -9.44
N PHE A 8 17.23 -8.40 -10.32
CA PHE A 8 16.80 -9.32 -11.38
C PHE A 8 17.84 -9.45 -12.50
N VAL A 9 18.48 -8.34 -12.89
CA VAL A 9 19.60 -8.38 -13.86
C VAL A 9 20.79 -9.16 -13.31
N LYS A 10 21.14 -8.99 -12.03
CA LYS A 10 22.18 -9.80 -11.37
C LYS A 10 21.85 -11.30 -11.33
N ALA A 11 20.57 -11.64 -11.37
CA ALA A 11 20.08 -13.02 -11.38
C ALA A 11 19.91 -13.60 -12.80
N ASP A 12 20.36 -12.88 -13.85
CA ASP A 12 20.26 -13.27 -15.26
C ASP A 12 18.81 -13.54 -15.73
N LEU A 13 17.86 -12.78 -15.18
CA LEU A 13 16.43 -12.90 -15.50
C LEU A 13 16.02 -11.89 -16.57
N ASN A 14 15.20 -12.33 -17.52
CA ASN A 14 14.46 -11.44 -18.40
C ASN A 14 13.45 -10.65 -17.56
N THR A 15 13.69 -9.34 -17.41
CA THR A 15 13.00 -8.52 -16.41
C THR A 15 12.07 -7.50 -17.07
N GLU A 16 10.80 -7.50 -16.65
CA GLU A 16 9.80 -6.48 -16.96
C GLU A 16 9.48 -5.69 -15.69
N VAL A 17 9.43 -4.35 -15.79
CA VAL A 17 9.06 -3.46 -14.67
C VAL A 17 7.94 -2.52 -15.11
N GLY A 18 7.03 -2.19 -14.20
CA GLY A 18 5.93 -1.30 -14.50
C GLY A 18 5.27 -0.71 -13.25
N ILE A 19 4.32 0.19 -13.50
CA ILE A 19 3.44 0.74 -12.47
C ILE A 19 2.30 -0.26 -12.27
N GLY A 20 2.20 -0.81 -11.07
CA GLY A 20 1.22 -1.84 -10.71
C GLY A 20 -0.17 -1.29 -10.52
N ASN A 21 -0.28 -0.03 -10.10
CA ASN A 21 -1.57 0.65 -10.03
C ASN A 21 -1.57 1.90 -10.91
N ASN A 22 -2.12 1.77 -12.11
CA ASN A 22 -2.26 2.87 -13.06
C ASN A 22 -3.38 3.85 -12.67
N ARG A 23 -4.10 3.57 -11.58
CA ARG A 23 -5.24 4.34 -11.12
C ARG A 23 -5.05 4.73 -9.66
N ILE A 24 -5.07 6.03 -9.40
CA ILE A 24 -5.25 6.54 -8.04
C ILE A 24 -6.73 6.37 -7.70
N TRP A 25 -7.01 5.63 -6.63
CA TRP A 25 -8.37 5.43 -6.14
C TRP A 25 -8.95 6.74 -5.63
N SER A 26 -10.25 6.94 -5.74
CA SER A 26 -10.92 8.05 -5.04
C SER A 26 -10.93 7.81 -3.53
N CYS A 27 -11.07 8.87 -2.72
CA CYS A 27 -11.22 8.74 -1.26
C CYS A 27 -12.39 7.81 -0.87
N LYS A 28 -13.44 7.75 -1.70
CA LYS A 28 -14.57 6.82 -1.51
C LYS A 28 -14.16 5.37 -1.71
N GLU A 29 -13.36 5.09 -2.74
CA GLU A 29 -12.84 3.74 -3.01
C GLU A 29 -11.84 3.31 -1.94
N ASP A 30 -10.94 4.21 -1.51
CA ASP A 30 -10.02 3.98 -0.39
C ASP A 30 -10.77 3.65 0.89
N LYS A 31 -11.81 4.43 1.23
CA LYS A 31 -12.63 4.18 2.42
C LYS A 31 -13.33 2.83 2.35
N ALA A 32 -13.93 2.50 1.19
CA ALA A 32 -14.62 1.23 1.00
C ALA A 32 -13.66 0.03 1.15
N TYR A 33 -12.46 0.15 0.57
CA TYR A 33 -11.45 -0.88 0.69
C TYR A 33 -10.91 -1.01 2.13
N TYR A 34 -10.62 0.11 2.79
CA TYR A 34 -10.19 0.10 4.18
C TYR A 34 -11.21 -0.61 5.08
N LEU A 35 -12.50 -0.28 4.96
CA LEU A 35 -13.56 -0.93 5.74
C LEU A 35 -13.64 -2.43 5.47
N HIS A 36 -13.41 -2.86 4.22
CA HIS A 36 -13.33 -4.28 3.87
C HIS A 36 -12.10 -4.98 4.49
N ALA A 37 -10.97 -4.28 4.56
CA ALA A 37 -9.68 -4.82 5.03
C ALA A 37 -9.34 -4.41 6.47
N ARG A 38 -10.28 -3.84 7.24
CA ARG A 38 -10.02 -3.19 8.53
C ARG A 38 -9.25 -4.07 9.50
N ASP A 39 -9.68 -5.32 9.66
CA ASP A 39 -9.06 -6.29 10.59
C ASP A 39 -7.60 -6.55 10.26
N PHE A 40 -7.23 -6.52 8.98
CA PHE A 40 -5.83 -6.65 8.56
C PHE A 40 -5.00 -5.45 9.03
N TYR A 41 -5.50 -4.23 8.85
CA TYR A 41 -4.80 -3.01 9.29
C TYR A 41 -4.66 -2.96 10.81
N VAL A 42 -5.73 -3.23 11.55
CA VAL A 42 -5.73 -3.26 13.02
C VAL A 42 -4.68 -4.26 13.51
N LYS A 43 -4.71 -5.50 13.00
CA LYS A 43 -3.73 -6.53 13.39
C LYS A 43 -2.29 -6.15 13.04
N ALA A 44 -2.07 -5.45 11.92
CA ALA A 44 -0.74 -4.98 11.56
C ALA A 44 -0.21 -3.93 12.54
N LEU A 45 -1.07 -3.01 13.01
CA LEU A 45 -0.71 -1.98 14.00
C LEU A 45 -0.48 -2.58 15.39
N GLU A 46 -1.31 -3.55 15.81
CA GLU A 46 -1.09 -4.31 17.05
C GLU A 46 0.27 -5.03 17.04
N ASN A 47 0.59 -5.70 15.94
CA ASN A 47 1.90 -6.39 15.79
C ASN A 47 3.08 -5.42 15.77
N ALA A 48 2.86 -4.16 15.40
CA ALA A 48 3.85 -3.10 15.50
C ALA A 48 4.00 -2.53 16.92
N GLY A 49 3.18 -2.98 17.87
CA GLY A 49 3.26 -2.61 19.29
C GLY A 49 2.39 -1.42 19.68
N LEU A 50 1.47 -0.98 18.83
CA LEU A 50 0.54 0.10 19.17
C LEU A 50 -0.51 -0.41 20.16
N SER A 51 -0.89 0.46 21.10
CA SER A 51 -2.03 0.24 21.98
C SER A 51 -3.35 0.42 21.24
N GLN A 52 -4.42 -0.19 21.75
CA GLN A 52 -5.77 -0.03 21.17
C GLN A 52 -6.17 1.45 21.03
N LYS A 53 -5.80 2.28 22.02
CA LYS A 53 -6.09 3.72 21.99
C LYS A 53 -5.42 4.43 20.82
N GLU A 54 -4.15 4.11 20.54
CA GLU A 54 -3.43 4.70 19.41
C GLU A 54 -3.99 4.22 18.07
N ILE A 55 -4.46 2.97 18.02
CA ILE A 55 -5.12 2.41 16.83
C ILE A 55 -6.47 3.10 16.57
N ASP A 56 -7.28 3.29 17.61
CA ASP A 56 -8.58 3.95 17.50
C ASP A 56 -8.41 5.42 17.07
N GLU A 57 -7.43 6.12 17.63
CA GLU A 57 -7.11 7.51 17.26
C GLU A 57 -6.62 7.60 15.82
N TRP A 58 -5.74 6.68 15.41
CA TRP A 58 -5.27 6.60 14.03
C TRP A 58 -6.42 6.32 13.05
N GLU A 59 -7.30 5.35 13.35
CA GLU A 59 -8.43 5.01 12.49
C GLU A 59 -9.39 6.19 12.35
N PHE A 60 -9.68 6.88 13.46
CA PHE A 60 -10.51 8.08 13.44
C PHE A 60 -9.92 9.15 12.51
N LEU A 61 -8.65 9.50 12.68
CA LEU A 61 -7.98 10.52 11.85
C LEU A 61 -7.89 10.09 10.37
N TYR A 62 -7.64 8.81 10.11
CA TYR A 62 -7.57 8.26 8.76
C TYR A 62 -8.93 8.35 8.04
N LEU A 63 -10.01 7.91 8.69
CA LEU A 63 -11.34 7.97 8.12
C LEU A 63 -11.82 9.41 7.94
N GLN A 64 -11.51 10.30 8.90
CA GLN A 64 -11.79 11.72 8.78
C GLN A 64 -11.08 12.34 7.57
N SER A 65 -9.80 12.03 7.35
CA SER A 65 -9.06 12.58 6.21
C SER A 65 -9.69 12.18 4.88
N LEU A 66 -10.14 10.92 4.75
CA LEU A 66 -10.83 10.44 3.56
C LEU A 66 -12.18 11.16 3.34
N ASP A 67 -12.93 11.43 4.41
CA ASP A 67 -14.19 12.19 4.33
C ASP A 67 -13.96 13.66 3.95
N GLU A 68 -12.83 14.23 4.32
CA GLU A 68 -12.37 15.57 3.92
C GLU A 68 -11.78 15.61 2.49
N GLY A 69 -11.71 14.46 1.81
CA GLY A 69 -11.14 14.35 0.46
C GLY A 69 -9.61 14.35 0.43
N ILE A 70 -8.97 14.09 1.57
CA ILE A 70 -7.52 14.05 1.74
C ILE A 70 -7.05 12.60 1.72
N GLN A 71 -6.41 12.22 0.62
CA GLN A 71 -5.86 10.88 0.43
C GLN A 71 -4.41 10.81 0.91
N LEU A 72 -4.14 9.96 1.89
CA LEU A 72 -2.80 9.82 2.49
C LEU A 72 -1.90 8.82 1.75
N ASN A 73 -2.47 7.98 0.88
CA ASN A 73 -1.72 7.05 0.03
C ASN A 73 -1.53 7.61 -1.38
N PHE A 74 -0.41 8.31 -1.59
CA PHE A 74 -0.01 8.82 -2.91
C PHE A 74 1.20 8.08 -3.49
N PHE A 75 1.46 6.83 -3.07
CA PHE A 75 2.62 6.10 -3.56
C PHE A 75 2.24 5.19 -4.73
N PRO A 76 2.81 5.40 -5.94
CA PRO A 76 2.66 4.44 -7.02
C PRO A 76 3.22 3.09 -6.58
N GLN A 77 2.40 2.05 -6.67
CA GLN A 77 2.88 0.68 -6.53
C GLN A 77 3.68 0.33 -7.79
N PHE A 78 4.89 -0.19 -7.61
CA PHE A 78 5.72 -0.68 -8.70
C PHE A 78 5.77 -2.21 -8.64
N TYR A 79 5.77 -2.87 -9.80
CA TYR A 79 6.03 -4.30 -9.89
C TYR A 79 7.26 -4.60 -10.74
N ALA A 80 7.84 -5.78 -10.52
CA ALA A 80 8.83 -6.37 -11.40
C ALA A 80 8.54 -7.86 -11.57
N ILE A 81 8.62 -8.35 -12.80
CA ILE A 81 8.49 -9.77 -13.13
C ILE A 81 9.81 -10.22 -13.76
N GLY A 82 10.43 -11.23 -13.16
CA GLY A 82 11.59 -11.91 -13.72
C GLY A 82 11.19 -13.25 -14.32
N LYS A 83 11.55 -13.50 -15.57
CA LYS A 83 11.37 -14.79 -16.25
C LYS A 83 12.73 -15.44 -16.44
N LYS A 84 12.85 -16.73 -16.09
CA LYS A 84 14.01 -17.53 -16.49
C LYS A 84 13.99 -17.71 -18.01
N PRO A 85 15.16 -17.75 -18.68
CA PRO A 85 15.26 -18.06 -20.11
C PRO A 85 14.55 -19.37 -20.48
#